data_AF-M6DC44-F1
#
_entry.id   AF-M6DC44-F1
#
_cell.length_a   1.000
_cell.length_b   1.000
_cell.length_c   1.000
_cell.angle_alpha   90.00
_cell.angle_beta   90.00
_cell.angle_gamma   90.00
#
_symmetry.space_group_name_H-M   'P 1'
#
loop_
_entity.id
_entity.type
_entity.pdbx_description
1 polymer ?
#
loop_
_entity_poly.entity_id
_entity_poly.type
_entity_poly.pdbx_seq_one_letter_code
_entity_poly.pdbx_strand_id
1 'polypeptide(L)'
;MDPSEDSYFPTQLEFGEAFRSAFHEFFGDEKDLQYELYDLKSVGSGPKANWATFSIRNPLGGRSLVFRFDPDSGSFYAMLKVQVIPGEEDWSLDSLFQKKGFSEVGSAEVQNTAGEWLFHSLARHYLGTIFSHCPRILEPDYKLEP
;
A
#
# COMPACT_ATOMS: atom_id res chain seq x y z
N MET A 1 -28.77 -20.44 6.78
CA MET A 1 -27.39 -20.03 6.49
C MET A 1 -27.28 -19.99 4.98
N ASP A 2 -27.11 -18.79 4.44
CA ASP A 2 -27.06 -18.50 3.00
C ASP A 2 -25.60 -18.66 2.53
N PRO A 3 -25.29 -19.35 1.42
CA PRO A 3 -23.90 -19.61 1.01
C PRO A 3 -23.15 -18.40 0.44
N SER A 4 -23.75 -17.20 0.47
CA SER A 4 -23.19 -15.99 -0.15
C SER A 4 -22.22 -15.21 0.75
N GLU A 5 -21.92 -15.69 1.97
CA GLU A 5 -21.10 -14.92 2.94
C GLU A 5 -19.57 -15.04 2.77
N ASP A 6 -19.03 -15.87 1.87
CA ASP A 6 -17.58 -16.17 1.88
C ASP A 6 -16.81 -15.83 0.59
N SER A 7 -17.36 -15.05 -0.35
CA SER A 7 -16.61 -14.71 -1.58
C SER A 7 -15.68 -13.49 -1.45
N TYR A 8 -15.94 -12.59 -0.49
CA TYR A 8 -15.18 -11.34 -0.33
C TYR A 8 -14.03 -11.44 0.68
N PHE A 9 -14.16 -12.33 1.67
CA PHE A 9 -13.11 -12.58 2.67
C PHE A 9 -11.80 -13.12 2.06
N PRO A 10 -11.83 -14.03 1.07
CA PRO A 10 -10.62 -14.53 0.39
C PRO A 10 -9.84 -13.39 -0.27
N THR A 11 -10.53 -12.53 -1.02
CA THR A 11 -9.92 -11.40 -1.74
C THR A 11 -9.23 -10.40 -0.80
N GLN A 12 -9.77 -10.19 0.40
CA GLN A 12 -9.14 -9.29 1.38
C GLN A 12 -7.94 -9.92 2.08
N LEU A 13 -7.96 -11.23 2.33
CA LEU A 13 -6.83 -11.94 2.93
C LEU A 13 -5.65 -11.97 1.95
N GLU A 14 -5.95 -12.27 0.68
CA GLU A 14 -4.98 -12.25 -0.43
C GLU A 14 -4.32 -10.89 -0.60
N PHE A 15 -5.04 -9.79 -0.35
CA PHE A 15 -4.50 -8.43 -0.45
C PHE A 15 -3.35 -8.19 0.54
N GLY A 16 -3.58 -8.37 1.84
CA GLY A 16 -2.56 -8.13 2.87
C GLY A 16 -1.37 -9.05 2.73
N GLU A 17 -1.61 -10.33 2.43
CA GLU A 17 -0.55 -11.33 2.21
C GLU A 17 0.30 -11.02 0.98
N ALA A 18 -0.30 -10.60 -0.13
CA ALA A 18 0.44 -10.22 -1.34
C ALA A 18 1.37 -9.03 -1.08
N PHE A 19 0.89 -8.00 -0.38
CA PHE A 19 1.71 -6.83 -0.05
C PHE A 19 2.81 -7.15 0.96
N ARG A 20 2.53 -7.98 1.97
CA ARG A 20 3.53 -8.44 2.93
C ARG A 20 4.63 -9.26 2.25
N SER A 21 4.23 -10.22 1.42
CA SER A 21 5.16 -11.07 0.67
C SER A 21 6.04 -10.24 -0.27
N ALA A 22 5.47 -9.28 -0.99
CA ALA A 22 6.25 -8.40 -1.86
C ALA A 22 7.15 -7.46 -1.06
N PHE A 23 6.72 -6.99 0.11
CA PHE A 23 7.58 -6.20 0.99
C PHE A 23 8.83 -7.00 1.39
N HIS A 24 8.67 -8.23 1.85
CA HIS A 24 9.79 -9.10 2.19
C HIS A 24 10.68 -9.41 0.99
N GLU A 25 10.10 -9.57 -0.20
CA GLU A 25 10.85 -9.78 -1.46
C GLU A 25 11.82 -8.62 -1.76
N PHE A 26 11.39 -7.37 -1.59
CA PHE A 26 12.20 -6.19 -1.95
C PHE A 26 13.02 -5.63 -0.79
N PHE A 27 12.51 -5.65 0.44
CA PHE A 27 13.10 -4.94 1.57
C PHE A 27 13.65 -5.87 2.66
N GLY A 28 13.33 -7.17 2.63
CA GLY A 28 13.70 -8.11 3.70
C GLY A 28 12.78 -8.00 4.92
N ASP A 29 13.23 -8.53 6.06
CA ASP A 29 12.42 -8.60 7.28
C ASP A 29 12.18 -7.21 7.91
N GLU A 30 10.93 -6.91 8.26
CA GLU A 30 10.52 -5.61 8.80
C GLU A 30 11.19 -5.27 10.14
N LYS A 31 11.58 -6.30 10.90
CA LYS A 31 12.23 -6.16 12.21
C LYS A 31 13.65 -5.62 12.10
N ASP A 32 14.35 -5.95 11.01
CA ASP A 32 15.71 -5.47 10.78
C ASP A 32 15.70 -3.99 10.38
N LEU A 33 14.60 -3.52 9.79
CA LEU A 33 14.40 -2.15 9.34
C LEU A 33 13.62 -1.27 10.32
N GLN A 34 13.17 -1.82 11.46
CA GLN A 34 12.30 -1.13 12.43
C GLN A 34 11.00 -0.56 11.82
N TYR A 35 10.53 -1.15 10.71
CA TYR A 35 9.27 -0.76 10.10
C TYR A 35 8.11 -1.52 10.74
N GLU A 36 6.99 -0.83 10.91
CA GLU A 36 5.73 -1.42 11.36
C GLU A 36 4.89 -1.80 10.14
N LEU A 37 4.57 -3.09 10.02
CA LEU A 37 3.65 -3.61 9.00
C LEU A 37 2.33 -4.00 9.64
N TYR A 38 1.23 -3.39 9.21
CA TYR A 38 -0.09 -3.74 9.74
C TYR A 38 -1.19 -3.64 8.71
N ASP A 39 -2.21 -4.47 8.95
CA ASP A 39 -3.39 -4.62 8.12
C ASP A 39 -4.60 -4.13 8.91
N LEU A 40 -5.40 -3.26 8.29
CA LEU A 40 -6.71 -2.86 8.82
C LEU A 40 -7.78 -3.21 7.80
N LYS A 41 -8.93 -3.63 8.30
CA LYS A 41 -10.11 -3.91 7.47
C LYS A 41 -11.36 -3.42 8.15
N SER A 42 -12.32 -2.98 7.35
CA SER A 42 -13.68 -2.69 7.80
C SER A 42 -14.63 -3.72 7.23
N VAL A 43 -15.32 -4.44 8.11
CA VAL A 43 -16.38 -5.40 7.76
C VAL A 43 -17.69 -4.84 8.31
N GLY A 44 -18.67 -4.58 7.45
CA GLY A 44 -19.95 -4.02 7.87
C GLY A 44 -20.85 -3.63 6.70
N SER A 45 -22.02 -3.09 7.04
CA SER A 45 -23.00 -2.57 6.08
C SER A 45 -23.02 -1.04 6.12
N GLY A 46 -22.79 -0.38 4.98
CA GLY A 46 -22.89 1.08 4.84
C GLY A 46 -21.89 1.66 3.85
N PRO A 47 -22.03 2.96 3.48
CA PRO A 47 -21.26 3.60 2.40
C PRO A 47 -19.76 3.80 2.70
N LYS A 48 -19.29 3.43 3.90
CA LYS A 48 -17.87 3.46 4.31
C LYS A 48 -17.38 2.12 4.84
N ALA A 49 -18.21 1.08 4.70
CA ALA A 49 -17.84 -0.26 5.08
C ALA A 49 -17.10 -0.95 3.92
N ASN A 50 -16.59 -2.16 4.19
CA ASN A 50 -15.97 -3.05 3.20
C ASN A 50 -14.74 -2.47 2.49
N TRP A 51 -13.62 -2.40 3.20
CA TRP A 51 -12.32 -2.07 2.62
C TRP A 51 -11.20 -2.79 3.37
N ALA A 52 -10.07 -2.95 2.70
CA ALA A 52 -8.82 -3.46 3.27
C ALA A 52 -7.68 -2.46 3.05
N THR A 53 -6.78 -2.33 4.01
CA THR A 53 -5.56 -1.54 3.90
C THR A 53 -4.36 -2.31 4.41
N PHE A 54 -3.24 -2.20 3.69
CA PHE A 54 -1.91 -2.63 4.11
C PHE A 54 -1.07 -1.37 4.32
N SER A 55 -0.45 -1.23 5.49
CA SER A 55 0.35 -0.06 5.83
C SER A 55 1.78 -0.46 6.20
N ILE A 56 2.75 0.29 5.67
CA ILE A 56 4.16 0.24 6.04
C ILE A 56 4.50 1.57 6.69
N ARG A 57 4.89 1.57 7.95
CA ARG A 57 5.16 2.79 8.70
C ARG A 57 6.59 2.79 9.22
N ASN A 58 7.28 3.92 9.04
CA ASN A 58 8.46 4.24 9.82
C ASN A 58 8.03 5.08 11.05
N PRO A 59 8.02 4.51 12.26
CA PRO A 59 7.52 5.20 13.46
C PRO A 59 8.37 6.43 13.83
N LEU A 60 9.64 6.47 13.41
CA LEU A 60 10.55 7.59 13.65
C LEU A 60 10.50 8.65 12.54
N GLY A 61 10.13 8.24 11.32
CA GLY A 61 10.11 9.11 10.14
C GLY A 61 8.83 9.94 9.97
N GLY A 62 7.76 9.63 10.72
CA GLY A 62 6.46 10.29 10.54
C GLY A 62 5.85 10.03 9.16
N ARG A 63 6.29 8.97 8.47
CA ARG A 63 5.87 8.62 7.12
C ARG A 63 5.30 7.21 7.08
N SER A 64 4.25 7.04 6.30
CA SER A 64 3.61 5.75 6.09
C SER A 64 3.24 5.57 4.63
N LEU A 65 3.51 4.40 4.06
CA LEU A 65 2.92 3.96 2.81
C LEU A 65 1.61 3.26 3.15
N VAL A 66 0.53 3.65 2.50
CA VAL A 66 -0.80 3.05 2.69
C VAL A 66 -1.34 2.62 1.35
N PHE A 67 -1.62 1.32 1.24
CA PHE A 67 -2.29 0.71 0.12
C PHE A 67 -3.69 0.33 0.56
N ARG A 68 -4.70 0.76 -0.19
CA ARG A 68 -6.11 0.51 0.12
C ARG A 68 -6.79 -0.15 -1.06
N PHE A 69 -7.60 -1.16 -0.78
CA PHE A 69 -8.50 -1.77 -1.72
C PHE A 69 -9.94 -1.70 -1.23
N ASP A 70 -10.84 -1.29 -2.10
CA ASP A 70 -12.28 -1.23 -1.90
C ASP A 70 -12.93 -2.27 -2.84
N PRO A 71 -13.32 -3.45 -2.34
CA PRO A 71 -13.87 -4.53 -3.16
C PRO A 71 -15.21 -4.18 -3.83
N ASP A 72 -16.04 -3.34 -3.21
CA ASP A 72 -17.37 -3.01 -3.75
C ASP A 72 -17.25 -2.21 -5.04
N SER A 73 -16.26 -1.31 -5.09
CA SER A 73 -15.97 -0.50 -6.28
C SER A 73 -14.84 -1.05 -7.16
N GLY A 74 -14.09 -2.04 -6.68
CA GLY A 74 -12.83 -2.48 -7.28
C GLY A 74 -11.72 -1.43 -7.22
N SER A 75 -11.90 -0.35 -6.45
CA SER A 75 -10.96 0.77 -6.43
C SER A 75 -9.73 0.44 -5.61
N PHE A 76 -8.57 0.84 -6.12
CA PHE A 76 -7.30 0.73 -5.42
C PHE A 76 -6.65 2.12 -5.26
N TYR A 77 -6.05 2.35 -4.11
CA TYR A 77 -5.36 3.60 -3.81
C TYR A 77 -3.99 3.30 -3.17
N ALA A 78 -2.96 4.00 -3.61
CA ALA A 78 -1.63 3.95 -3.03
C ALA A 78 -1.18 5.36 -2.64
N MET A 79 -0.88 5.55 -1.36
CA MET A 79 -0.63 6.87 -0.78
C MET A 79 0.65 6.87 0.08
N LEU A 80 1.41 7.95 -0.01
CA LEU A 80 2.39 8.33 1.00
C LEU A 80 1.72 9.31 1.97
N LYS A 81 1.57 8.89 3.22
CA LYS A 81 1.13 9.75 4.32
C LYS A 81 2.35 10.38 4.98
N VAL A 82 2.34 11.69 5.13
CA VAL A 82 3.39 12.46 5.81
C VAL A 82 2.76 13.22 6.96
N GLN A 83 3.21 12.93 8.18
CA GLN A 83 2.82 13.67 9.37
C GLN A 83 3.59 15.00 9.41
N VAL A 84 2.86 16.11 9.32
CA VAL A 84 3.40 17.48 9.34
C VAL A 84 2.86 18.24 10.56
N ILE A 85 3.50 19.34 10.95
CA ILE A 85 2.94 20.23 11.98
C ILE A 85 2.47 21.53 11.32
N PRO A 86 1.16 21.86 11.32
CA PRO A 86 0.02 21.12 11.89
C PRO A 86 -0.76 20.32 10.82
N GLY A 87 -0.69 18.97 10.84
CA GLY A 87 -1.60 18.13 10.04
C GLY A 87 -1.04 16.80 9.53
N GLU A 88 -1.78 16.18 8.62
CA GLU A 88 -1.32 15.01 7.85
C GLU A 88 -1.54 15.34 6.37
N GLU A 89 -0.53 15.08 5.55
CA GLU A 89 -0.64 15.20 4.09
C GLU A 89 -0.63 13.83 3.43
N ASP A 90 -1.62 13.59 2.57
CA ASP A 90 -1.76 12.36 1.78
C ASP A 90 -1.35 12.62 0.34
N TRP A 91 -0.26 12.00 -0.11
CA TRP A 91 0.27 12.15 -1.46
C TRP A 91 0.01 10.88 -2.28
N SER A 92 -0.63 11.02 -3.45
CA SER A 92 -0.81 9.91 -4.39
C SER A 92 0.53 9.41 -4.93
N LEU A 93 0.81 8.11 -4.76
CA LEU A 93 2.03 7.48 -5.30
C LEU A 93 2.01 7.42 -6.83
N ASP A 94 0.84 7.21 -7.45
CA ASP A 94 0.72 7.23 -8.91
C ASP A 94 1.11 8.59 -9.48
N SER A 95 0.55 9.67 -8.93
CA SER A 95 0.89 11.02 -9.37
C SER A 95 2.37 11.35 -9.12
N LEU A 96 2.91 10.89 -7.99
CA LEU A 96 4.32 11.08 -7.66
C LEU A 96 5.24 10.36 -8.66
N PHE A 97 4.98 9.08 -8.92
CA PHE A 97 5.81 8.25 -9.80
C PHE A 97 5.73 8.72 -11.24
N GLN A 98 4.54 9.07 -11.72
CA GLN A 98 4.36 9.64 -13.06
C GLN A 98 5.13 10.95 -13.21
N LYS A 99 5.00 11.89 -12.26
CA LYS A 99 5.71 13.18 -12.30
C LYS A 99 7.23 13.00 -12.29
N LYS A 100 7.73 11.94 -11.66
CA LYS A 100 9.15 11.63 -11.56
C LYS A 100 9.66 10.72 -12.68
N GLY A 101 8.78 10.20 -13.53
CA GLY A 101 9.14 9.24 -14.59
C GLY A 101 9.65 7.90 -14.05
N PHE A 102 9.24 7.50 -12.84
CA PHE A 102 9.68 6.24 -12.22
C PHE A 102 8.97 5.02 -12.81
N SER A 103 7.72 5.19 -13.23
CA SER A 103 6.97 4.20 -14.00
C SER A 103 6.03 4.91 -14.96
N GLU A 104 6.03 4.49 -16.22
CA GLU A 104 5.04 4.94 -17.21
C GLU A 104 3.69 4.22 -17.04
N VAL A 105 3.72 3.03 -16.44
CA VAL A 105 2.55 2.20 -16.13
C VAL A 105 2.01 2.59 -14.74
N GLY A 106 0.73 2.93 -14.63
CA GLY A 106 0.05 3.26 -13.37
C GLY A 106 -0.87 2.13 -12.88
N SER A 107 -1.45 2.29 -11.67
CA SER A 107 -2.38 1.31 -11.08
C SER A 107 -3.43 0.77 -12.05
N ALA A 108 -4.15 1.66 -12.75
CA ALA A 108 -5.24 1.27 -13.65
C ALA A 108 -4.79 0.30 -14.75
N GLU A 109 -3.59 0.49 -15.31
CA GLU A 109 -3.05 -0.39 -16.34
C GLU A 109 -2.59 -1.74 -15.75
N VAL A 110 -1.98 -1.73 -14.56
CA VAL A 110 -1.65 -2.96 -13.83
C VAL A 110 -2.92 -3.76 -13.54
N GLN A 111 -3.99 -3.11 -13.07
CA GLN A 111 -5.27 -3.77 -12.79
C GLN A 111 -5.86 -4.43 -14.04
N ASN A 112 -5.79 -3.77 -15.19
CA ASN A 112 -6.32 -4.29 -16.45
C ASN A 112 -5.55 -5.51 -16.98
N THR A 113 -4.29 -5.69 -16.57
CA THR A 113 -3.40 -6.73 -17.10
C THR A 113 -3.13 -7.88 -16.13
N ALA A 114 -3.39 -7.68 -14.83
CA ALA A 114 -2.96 -8.61 -13.78
C ALA A 114 -3.80 -9.90 -13.68
N GLY A 115 -5.04 -9.92 -14.17
CA GLY A 115 -5.92 -11.08 -14.10
C GLY A 115 -6.08 -11.62 -12.67
N GLU A 116 -5.85 -12.92 -12.49
CA GLU A 116 -5.91 -13.61 -11.18
C GLU A 116 -4.84 -13.12 -10.19
N TRP A 117 -3.75 -12.53 -10.67
CA TRP A 117 -2.61 -12.10 -9.84
C TRP A 117 -2.67 -10.61 -9.49
N LEU A 118 -3.88 -10.05 -9.35
CA LEU A 118 -4.12 -8.63 -9.16
C LEU A 118 -3.27 -8.01 -8.04
N PHE A 119 -3.38 -8.53 -6.82
CA PHE A 119 -2.71 -7.91 -5.66
C PHE A 119 -1.21 -8.12 -5.69
N HIS A 120 -0.71 -9.27 -6.14
CA HIS A 120 0.72 -9.47 -6.32
C HIS A 120 1.32 -8.54 -7.37
N SER A 121 0.58 -8.30 -8.46
CA SER A 121 1.01 -7.40 -9.53
C SER A 121 1.04 -5.95 -9.04
N LEU A 122 0.01 -5.50 -8.32
CA LEU A 122 -0.01 -4.18 -7.69
C LEU A 122 1.12 -4.04 -6.67
N ALA A 123 1.26 -5.01 -5.75
CA ALA A 123 2.28 -4.97 -4.71
C ALA A 123 3.69 -4.88 -5.30
N ARG A 124 4.01 -5.73 -6.29
CA ARG A 124 5.31 -5.70 -6.97
C ARG A 124 5.53 -4.42 -7.76
N HIS A 125 4.49 -3.92 -8.42
CA HIS A 125 4.58 -2.65 -9.14
C HIS A 125 4.98 -1.51 -8.18
N TYR A 126 4.26 -1.31 -7.08
CA TYR A 126 4.56 -0.22 -6.16
C TYR A 126 5.86 -0.44 -5.38
N LEU A 127 6.01 -1.60 -4.74
CA LEU A 127 7.15 -1.87 -3.87
C LEU A 127 8.45 -2.01 -4.68
N GLY A 128 8.39 -2.59 -5.88
CA GLY A 128 9.52 -2.64 -6.79
C GLY A 128 9.92 -1.25 -7.31
N THR A 129 8.95 -0.39 -7.65
CA THR A 129 9.22 1.00 -8.04
C THR A 129 9.86 1.78 -6.89
N ILE A 130 9.35 1.62 -5.67
CA ILE A 130 9.90 2.26 -4.46
C ILE A 130 11.31 1.78 -4.21
N PHE A 131 11.52 0.46 -4.18
CA PHE A 131 12.84 -0.13 -3.96
C PHE A 131 13.87 0.38 -4.97
N SER A 132 13.48 0.47 -6.24
CA SER A 132 14.38 0.85 -7.33
C SER A 132 14.71 2.34 -7.37
N HIS A 133 13.73 3.21 -7.06
CA HIS A 133 13.87 4.65 -7.32
C HIS A 133 13.84 5.52 -6.06
N CYS A 134 13.20 5.07 -4.99
CA CYS A 134 13.06 5.82 -3.75
C CYS A 134 13.06 4.91 -2.50
N PRO A 135 14.12 4.08 -2.29
CA PRO A 135 14.15 3.12 -1.19
C PRO A 135 14.10 3.76 0.20
N ARG A 136 14.35 5.07 0.28
CA ARG A 136 14.28 5.87 1.52
C ARG A 136 13.01 6.72 1.62
N ILE A 137 11.95 6.40 0.87
CA ILE A 137 10.70 7.19 0.86
C ILE A 137 10.05 7.32 2.24
N LEU A 138 10.29 6.35 3.13
CA LEU A 138 9.79 6.32 4.51
C LEU A 138 10.69 7.06 5.51
N GLU A 139 11.92 7.42 5.11
CA GLU A 139 12.84 8.15 5.98
C GLU A 139 12.46 9.62 6.06
N PRO A 140 12.69 10.30 7.19
CA PRO A 140 12.46 11.73 7.30
C PRO A 140 13.40 12.53 6.39
N ASP A 141 12.93 13.65 5.85
CA ASP A 141 13.76 14.53 5.00
C ASP A 141 14.80 15.33 5.80
N TYR A 142 14.70 15.35 7.13
CA TYR A 142 15.66 16.02 8.01
C TYR A 142 16.69 15.03 8.52
N LYS A 143 17.96 15.45 8.51
CA LYS A 143 19.01 14.76 9.26
C LYS A 143 18.91 15.22 10.71
N LEU A 144 18.75 14.30 11.65
CA LEU A 144 19.07 14.59 13.05
C LEU A 144 20.58 14.82 13.09
N GLU A 145 21.01 16.03 13.48
CA GLU A 145 22.43 16.25 13.78
C GLU A 145 22.83 15.38 14.98
N PRO A 146 24.01 14.75 14.95
CA PRO A 146 24.49 13.86 16.01
C PRO A 146 24.79 14.60 17.33
#